data_AF-A0A961RPP0-F1
#
_entry.id   AF-A0A961RPP0-F1
#
_cell.length_a   1.000
_cell.length_b   1.000
_cell.length_c   1.000
_cell.angle_alpha   90.00
_cell.angle_beta   90.00
_cell.angle_gamma   90.00
#
_symmetry.space_group_name_H-M   'P 1'
#
loop_
_entity.id
_entity.type
_entity.pdbx_description
1 polymer ?
#
loop_
_entity_poly.entity_id
_entity_poly.type
_entity_poly.pdbx_seq_one_letter_code
_entity_poly.pdbx_strand_id
1 'polypeptide(L)'
;MADNARPHETRDVRARPLLAFAAGLVVFLLVALVLLRVIFGAEPPWQPEGRAARGNAATPALQHDPAGDQAAFAARQRQALERLEWVDRKAGIARIPVEEAMRIVAERGLPRPGTRNRAGDDCALLADAVPRAPQAAKCREGAP
;
A
#
# COMPACT_ATOMS: atom_id res chain seq x y z
N MET A 1 26.57 -3.16 72.06
CA MET A 1 26.55 -2.44 70.79
C MET A 1 27.97 -1.99 70.49
N ALA A 2 28.68 -2.70 69.60
CA ALA A 2 30.01 -2.29 69.17
C ALA A 2 29.84 -1.25 68.06
N ASP A 3 30.33 -0.05 68.30
CA ASP A 3 30.27 1.07 67.38
C ASP A 3 31.35 0.86 66.30
N ASN A 4 30.93 0.43 65.10
CA ASN A 4 31.81 0.18 63.96
C ASN A 4 32.08 1.50 63.22
N ALA A 5 32.86 2.40 63.81
CA ALA A 5 33.35 3.59 63.13
C ALA A 5 34.47 3.19 62.14
N ARG A 6 34.10 2.88 60.89
CA ARG A 6 35.06 2.69 59.80
C ARG A 6 35.78 4.03 59.56
N PRO A 7 37.12 4.09 59.59
CA PRO A 7 37.83 5.30 59.25
C PRO A 7 37.54 5.66 57.78
N HIS A 8 37.21 6.93 57.54
CA HIS A 8 36.99 7.48 56.20
C HIS A 8 38.35 7.58 55.50
N GLU A 9 38.49 6.99 54.32
CA GLU A 9 39.73 7.04 53.53
C GLU A 9 39.89 8.46 52.96
N THR A 10 40.76 9.26 53.59
CA THR A 10 41.15 10.63 53.17
C THR A 10 42.18 10.64 52.05
N ARG A 11 42.09 9.66 51.14
CA ARG A 11 42.95 9.65 49.96
C ARG A 11 42.34 10.57 48.91
N ASP A 12 42.71 11.84 48.99
CA ASP A 12 42.31 12.84 48.01
C ASP A 12 42.67 12.35 46.60
N VAL A 13 41.66 12.28 45.75
CA VAL A 13 41.83 11.98 44.34
C VAL A 13 42.73 13.06 43.77
N ARG A 14 43.93 12.66 43.31
CA ARG A 14 44.88 13.58 42.69
C ARG A 14 44.17 14.27 41.51
N ALA A 15 43.94 15.58 41.61
CA ALA A 15 43.16 16.31 40.61
C ALA A 15 43.80 16.33 39.21
N ARG A 16 45.13 16.27 39.15
CA ARG A 16 45.89 16.29 37.90
C ARG A 16 45.54 15.16 36.92
N PRO A 17 45.60 13.87 37.29
CA PRO A 17 45.20 12.78 36.39
C PRO A 17 43.71 12.84 36.02
N LEU A 18 42.84 13.30 36.93
CA LEU A 18 41.42 13.46 36.64
C LEU A 18 41.17 14.54 35.57
N LEU A 19 41.84 15.69 35.69
CA LEU A 19 41.76 16.76 34.70
C LEU A 19 42.38 16.35 33.35
N ALA A 20 43.50 15.62 33.38
CA ALA A 20 44.11 15.09 32.15
C ALA A 20 43.18 14.11 31.44
N PHE A 21 42.49 13.23 32.18
CA PHE A 21 41.50 12.32 31.62
C PHE A 21 40.30 13.07 31.04
N ALA A 22 39.74 14.04 31.77
CA ALA A 22 38.64 14.86 31.29
C ALA A 22 39.00 15.63 30.02
N ALA A 23 40.19 16.23 29.97
CA ALA A 23 40.70 16.89 28.77
C ALA A 23 40.86 15.91 27.59
N GLY A 24 41.42 14.73 27.84
CA GLY A 24 41.55 13.68 26.83
C GLY A 24 40.21 13.23 26.27
N LEU A 25 39.18 13.09 27.11
CA LEU A 25 37.82 12.75 26.69
C LEU A 25 37.22 13.84 25.78
N VAL A 26 37.39 15.11 26.15
CA VAL A 26 36.90 16.24 25.33
C VAL A 26 37.60 16.27 23.97
N VAL A 27 38.92 16.11 23.95
CA VAL A 27 39.69 16.05 22.69
C VAL A 27 39.22 14.87 21.82
N PHE A 28 39.02 13.70 22.41
CA PHE A 28 38.51 12.53 21.69
C PHE A 28 37.14 12.78 21.07
N LEU A 29 36.21 13.38 21.83
CA LEU A 29 34.88 13.73 21.32
C LEU A 29 34.96 14.74 20.17
N LEU A 30 35.81 15.76 20.28
CA LEU A 30 36.01 16.75 19.20
C LEU A 30 36.58 16.09 17.94
N VAL A 31 37.57 15.21 18.08
CA VAL A 31 38.14 14.46 16.96
C VAL A 31 37.09 13.56 16.31
N ALA A 32 36.29 12.84 17.10
CA ALA A 32 35.21 12.00 16.60
C ALA A 32 34.16 12.81 15.84
N LEU A 33 33.77 13.98 16.35
CA LEU A 33 32.81 14.88 15.70
C LEU A 33 33.37 15.45 14.38
N VAL A 34 34.63 15.85 14.37
CA VAL A 34 35.30 16.33 13.14
C VAL A 34 35.39 15.19 12.11
N LEU A 35 35.78 13.99 12.53
CA LEU A 35 35.86 12.83 11.66
C LEU A 35 34.49 12.48 11.09
N LEU A 36 33.44 12.49 11.92
CA LEU A 36 32.06 12.29 11.47
C LEU A 36 31.66 13.36 10.45
N ARG A 37 32.02 14.63 10.68
CA ARG A 37 31.77 15.71 9.72
C ARG A 37 32.53 15.55 8.41
N VAL A 38 33.76 15.07 8.42
CA VAL A 38 34.53 14.84 7.19
C VAL A 38 33.96 13.64 6.42
N ILE A 39 33.63 12.55 7.11
CA ILE A 39 33.10 11.33 6.48
C ILE A 39 31.67 11.54 5.96
N PHE A 40 30.81 12.18 6.74
CA PHE A 40 29.37 12.28 6.47
C PHE A 40 28.87 13.67 6.06
N GLY A 41 29.71 14.71 6.15
CA GLY A 41 29.32 16.08 5.80
C GLY A 41 29.57 16.45 4.33
N ALA A 42 30.21 15.58 3.57
CA ALA A 42 30.31 15.72 2.12
C ALA A 42 29.05 15.10 1.49
N GLU A 43 28.03 15.93 1.24
CA GLU A 43 26.98 15.52 0.30
C GLU A 43 27.63 15.33 -1.07
N PRO A 44 27.55 14.12 -1.69
CA PRO A 44 28.10 13.94 -3.01
C PRO A 44 27.38 14.88 -3.99
N PRO A 45 28.07 15.55 -4.93
CA PRO A 45 27.42 16.47 -5.88
C PRO A 45 26.42 15.77 -6.81
N TRP A 46 26.43 14.45 -6.81
CA TRP A 46 25.60 13.56 -7.61
C TRP A 46 24.98 12.50 -6.69
N GLN A 47 24.01 12.88 -5.85
CA GLN A 47 23.15 11.87 -5.23
C GLN A 47 22.17 11.38 -6.31
N PRO A 48 22.23 10.11 -6.76
CA PRO A 48 21.11 9.55 -7.49
C PRO A 48 19.92 9.58 -6.52
N GLU A 49 18.86 10.30 -6.91
CA GLU A 49 17.61 10.37 -6.16
C GLU A 49 17.27 8.97 -5.60
N GLY A 50 17.40 8.82 -4.27
CA GLY A 50 17.08 7.57 -3.60
C GLY A 50 15.61 7.20 -3.88
N ARG A 51 15.21 5.95 -3.58
CA ARG A 51 13.80 5.55 -3.70
C ARG A 51 12.82 6.48 -2.96
N ALA A 52 13.28 7.26 -1.99
CA ALA A 52 12.49 8.28 -1.30
C ALA A 52 12.32 9.59 -2.09
N ALA A 53 13.25 9.94 -2.99
CA ALA A 53 13.19 11.13 -3.84
C ALA A 53 12.40 10.89 -5.13
N ARG A 54 12.39 9.64 -5.63
CA ARG A 54 11.40 9.21 -6.62
C ARG A 54 10.04 9.14 -5.93
N GLY A 55 9.26 10.21 -6.05
CA GLY A 55 7.90 10.24 -5.54
C GLY A 55 7.15 8.96 -5.91
N ASN A 56 6.39 8.42 -4.94
CA ASN A 56 5.57 7.22 -5.07
C ASN A 56 4.39 7.40 -6.06
N ALA A 57 4.51 8.26 -7.08
CA ALA A 57 3.49 8.47 -8.09
C ALA A 57 3.20 7.21 -8.92
N ALA A 58 4.18 6.31 -9.04
CA ALA A 58 4.03 5.03 -9.73
C ALA A 58 3.54 3.88 -8.84
N THR A 59 3.47 4.08 -7.51
CA THR A 59 2.95 3.09 -6.57
C THR A 59 1.58 3.54 -6.07
N PRO A 60 0.62 2.61 -5.88
CA PRO A 60 -0.68 2.97 -5.35
C PRO A 60 -0.50 3.72 -4.02
N ALA A 61 -1.09 4.91 -3.92
CA ALA A 61 -1.02 5.72 -2.71
C ALA A 61 -1.60 4.95 -1.53
N LEU A 62 -0.99 5.12 -0.36
CA LEU A 62 -1.49 4.50 0.86
C LEU A 62 -2.87 5.06 1.20
N GLN A 63 -3.86 4.17 1.30
CA GLN A 63 -5.22 4.52 1.70
C GLN A 63 -5.23 5.02 3.14
N HIS A 64 -5.74 6.24 3.36
CA HIS A 64 -5.67 6.93 4.65
C HIS A 64 -6.70 6.39 5.67
N ASP A 65 -7.90 6.01 5.22
CA ASP A 65 -8.95 5.43 6.07
C ASP A 65 -9.62 4.24 5.37
N PRO A 66 -9.03 3.03 5.49
CA PRO A 66 -9.60 1.83 4.88
C PRO A 66 -11.01 1.49 5.38
N ALA A 67 -11.33 1.79 6.64
CA ALA A 67 -12.62 1.42 7.24
C ALA A 67 -13.75 2.32 6.74
N GLY A 68 -13.53 3.64 6.71
CA GLY A 68 -14.47 4.60 6.15
C GLY A 68 -14.72 4.37 4.66
N ASP A 69 -13.65 4.12 3.90
CA ASP A 69 -13.76 3.86 2.45
C ASP A 69 -14.51 2.56 2.16
N GLN A 70 -14.27 1.50 2.95
CA GLN A 70 -15.01 0.24 2.82
C GLN A 70 -16.50 0.43 3.13
N ALA A 71 -16.84 1.16 4.19
CA ALA A 71 -18.23 1.43 4.55
C ALA A 71 -18.95 2.25 3.47
N ALA A 72 -18.30 3.29 2.94
CA ALA A 72 -18.82 4.12 1.86
C ALA A 72 -18.98 3.32 0.55
N PHE A 73 -18.05 2.42 0.24
CA PHE A 73 -18.17 1.50 -0.88
C PHE A 73 -19.36 0.56 -0.71
N ALA A 74 -19.48 -0.10 0.46
CA ALA A 74 -20.58 -1.01 0.74
C ALA A 74 -21.95 -0.32 0.67
N ALA A 75 -22.06 0.91 1.19
CA ALA A 75 -23.28 1.70 1.11
C ALA A 75 -23.68 2.02 -0.35
N ARG A 76 -22.72 2.42 -1.18
CA ARG A 76 -22.96 2.66 -2.62
C ARG A 76 -23.41 1.39 -3.35
N GLN A 77 -22.81 0.25 -3.04
CA GLN A 77 -23.20 -1.03 -3.63
C GLN A 77 -24.62 -1.42 -3.24
N ARG A 78 -24.98 -1.37 -1.95
CA ARG A 78 -26.34 -1.67 -1.48
C ARG A 78 -27.39 -0.81 -2.17
N GLN A 79 -27.13 0.49 -2.24
CA GLN A 79 -28.00 1.43 -2.93
C GLN A 79 -28.22 1.09 -4.42
N ALA A 80 -27.21 0.53 -5.10
CA ALA A 80 -27.33 0.10 -6.48
C ALA A 80 -28.12 -1.21 -6.65
N LEU A 81 -28.29 -2.01 -5.60
CA LEU A 81 -29.07 -3.26 -5.63
C LEU A 81 -30.57 -3.03 -5.41
N GLU A 82 -30.93 -1.92 -4.77
CA GLU A 82 -32.31 -1.62 -4.34
C GLU A 82 -33.05 -0.69 -5.32
N ARG A 83 -32.37 -0.13 -6.33
CA ARG A 83 -32.93 0.90 -7.20
C ARG A 83 -33.07 0.47 -8.64
N LEU A 84 -34.19 0.90 -9.24
CA LEU A 84 -34.42 0.83 -10.67
C LEU A 84 -33.69 2.00 -11.35
N GLU A 85 -32.78 1.69 -12.27
CA GLU A 85 -32.01 2.71 -12.98
C GLU A 85 -31.71 2.26 -14.41
N TRP A 86 -31.63 3.21 -15.34
CA TRP A 86 -31.14 2.94 -16.69
C TRP A 86 -29.62 2.89 -16.69
N VAL A 87 -29.05 1.73 -17.10
CA VAL A 87 -27.59 1.58 -17.27
C VAL A 87 -27.17 2.12 -18.62
N ASP A 88 -27.90 1.73 -19.68
CA ASP A 88 -27.73 2.26 -21.03
C ASP A 88 -29.10 2.32 -21.71
N ARG A 89 -29.63 3.55 -21.85
CA ARG A 89 -30.91 3.79 -22.51
C ARG A 89 -30.87 3.48 -24.00
N LYS A 90 -29.74 3.71 -24.67
CA LYS A 90 -29.60 3.49 -26.11
C LYS A 90 -29.58 1.99 -26.43
N ALA A 91 -28.91 1.20 -25.59
CA ALA A 91 -28.87 -0.25 -25.70
C ALA A 91 -30.11 -0.96 -25.11
N GLY A 92 -31.02 -0.22 -24.46
CA GLY A 92 -32.21 -0.79 -23.81
C GLY A 92 -31.89 -1.59 -22.54
N ILE A 93 -30.78 -1.29 -21.87
CA ILE A 93 -30.31 -2.01 -20.67
C ILE A 93 -30.70 -1.22 -19.42
N ALA A 94 -31.63 -1.77 -18.65
CA ALA A 94 -32.01 -1.26 -17.33
C ALA A 94 -31.54 -2.21 -16.22
N ARG A 95 -31.20 -1.63 -15.07
CA ARG A 95 -30.96 -2.32 -13.82
C ARG A 95 -32.25 -2.33 -13.02
N ILE A 96 -32.69 -3.53 -12.62
CA ILE A 96 -33.83 -3.74 -11.73
C ILE A 96 -33.34 -4.10 -10.31
N PRO A 97 -34.11 -3.80 -9.26
CA PRO A 97 -33.79 -4.27 -7.92
C PRO A 97 -33.70 -5.80 -7.85
N VAL A 98 -32.81 -6.32 -7.00
CA VAL A 98 -32.55 -7.78 -6.94
C VAL A 98 -33.79 -8.55 -6.49
N GLU A 99 -34.55 -8.01 -5.54
CA GLU A 99 -35.80 -8.61 -5.05
C GLU A 99 -36.82 -8.75 -6.19
N GLU A 100 -36.93 -7.74 -7.03
CA GLU A 100 -37.80 -7.74 -8.20
C GLU A 100 -37.32 -8.74 -9.25
N ALA A 101 -36.00 -8.80 -9.49
CA ALA A 101 -35.40 -9.78 -10.38
C ALA A 101 -35.71 -11.22 -9.93
N MET A 102 -35.54 -11.50 -8.64
CA MET A 102 -35.87 -12.80 -8.06
C MET A 102 -37.36 -13.14 -8.23
N ARG A 103 -38.26 -12.19 -8.00
CA ARG A 103 -39.70 -12.37 -8.22
C ARG A 103 -40.01 -12.72 -9.67
N ILE A 104 -39.50 -11.94 -10.63
CA ILE A 104 -39.73 -12.16 -12.06
C ILE A 104 -39.22 -13.55 -12.47
N VAL A 105 -38.04 -13.96 -11.98
CA VAL A 105 -37.47 -15.28 -12.28
C VAL A 105 -38.28 -16.40 -11.63
N ALA A 106 -38.79 -16.21 -10.41
CA ALA A 106 -39.64 -17.19 -9.75
C ALA A 106 -40.98 -17.37 -10.49
N GLU A 107 -41.56 -16.29 -11.01
CA GLU A 107 -42.83 -16.31 -11.74
C GLU A 107 -42.68 -16.84 -13.18
N ARG A 108 -41.62 -16.44 -13.89
CA ARG A 108 -41.47 -16.67 -15.34
C ARG A 108 -40.45 -17.75 -15.69
N GLY A 109 -39.69 -18.24 -14.71
CA GLY A 109 -38.53 -19.10 -14.92
C GLY A 109 -37.33 -18.34 -15.50
N LEU A 110 -36.21 -19.03 -15.64
CA LEU A 110 -35.00 -18.47 -16.25
C LEU A 110 -35.22 -18.31 -17.77
N PRO A 111 -34.83 -17.17 -18.37
CA PRO A 111 -34.87 -17.02 -19.82
C PRO A 111 -33.93 -18.05 -20.45
N ARG A 112 -34.38 -18.72 -21.53
CA ARG A 112 -33.49 -19.56 -22.34
C ARG A 112 -32.34 -18.68 -22.83
N PRO A 113 -31.06 -19.06 -22.61
CA PRO A 113 -29.95 -18.31 -23.17
C PRO A 113 -30.08 -18.34 -24.69
N GLY A 114 -30.59 -17.26 -25.30
CA GLY A 114 -30.80 -17.22 -26.75
C GLY A 114 -29.48 -17.38 -27.47
N THR A 115 -29.41 -18.14 -28.56
CA THR A 115 -28.21 -18.30 -29.41
C THR A 115 -27.89 -16.99 -30.15
N ARG A 116 -27.49 -15.94 -29.43
CA ARG A 116 -26.61 -14.94 -30.03
C ARG A 116 -25.30 -15.64 -30.39
N ASN A 117 -24.60 -15.18 -31.43
CA ASN A 117 -23.33 -15.73 -31.89
C ASN A 117 -22.21 -15.48 -30.86
N ARG A 118 -22.38 -16.03 -29.65
CA ARG A 118 -21.58 -15.76 -28.46
C ARG A 118 -20.16 -16.26 -28.64
N ALA A 119 -19.92 -17.32 -29.40
CA ALA A 119 -18.57 -17.85 -29.58
C ALA A 119 -17.61 -16.80 -30.18
N GLY A 120 -18.07 -15.99 -31.15
CA GLY A 120 -17.28 -14.91 -31.73
C GLY A 120 -17.13 -13.71 -30.78
N ASP A 121 -18.25 -13.29 -30.17
CA ASP A 121 -18.28 -12.15 -29.25
C ASP A 121 -17.46 -12.43 -27.97
N ASP A 122 -17.51 -13.65 -27.45
CA ASP A 122 -16.80 -14.12 -26.26
C ASP A 122 -15.30 -14.16 -26.51
N CYS A 123 -14.86 -14.63 -27.68
CA CYS A 123 -13.44 -14.61 -28.04
C CYS A 123 -12.90 -13.18 -28.22
N ALA A 124 -13.70 -12.25 -28.75
CA ALA A 124 -13.34 -10.83 -28.82
C ALA A 124 -13.19 -10.22 -27.42
N LEU A 125 -14.17 -10.44 -26.54
CA LEU A 125 -14.12 -9.97 -25.14
C LEU A 125 -12.94 -10.56 -24.36
N LEU A 126 -12.62 -11.84 -24.56
CA LEU A 126 -11.50 -12.51 -23.90
C LEU A 126 -10.14 -11.95 -24.38
N ALA A 127 -10.01 -11.64 -25.67
CA ALA A 127 -8.81 -11.04 -26.22
C ALA A 127 -8.60 -9.61 -25.72
N ASP A 128 -9.67 -8.82 -25.62
CA ASP A 128 -9.61 -7.42 -25.21
C ASP A 128 -9.43 -7.25 -23.69
N ALA A 129 -10.18 -8.01 -22.89
CA ALA A 129 -10.15 -7.88 -21.43
C ALA A 129 -8.99 -8.66 -20.78
N VAL A 130 -8.58 -9.79 -21.37
CA VAL A 130 -7.58 -10.69 -20.76
C VAL A 130 -6.59 -11.24 -21.80
N PRO A 131 -5.78 -10.39 -22.45
CA PRO A 131 -4.94 -10.76 -23.60
C PRO A 131 -3.86 -11.81 -23.31
N ARG A 132 -3.50 -12.01 -22.04
CA ARG A 132 -2.47 -12.99 -21.61
C ARG A 132 -3.03 -14.35 -21.21
N ALA A 133 -4.34 -14.51 -21.19
CA ALA A 133 -4.93 -15.77 -20.78
C ALA A 133 -4.71 -16.88 -21.85
N PRO A 134 -4.47 -18.13 -21.44
CA PRO A 134 -4.31 -19.24 -22.38
C PRO A 134 -5.57 -19.48 -23.23
N GLN A 135 -6.76 -19.17 -22.70
CA GLN A 135 -8.00 -19.18 -23.48
C GLN A 135 -8.03 -18.15 -24.62
N ALA A 136 -7.37 -16.99 -24.48
CA ALA A 136 -7.26 -16.00 -25.55
C ALA A 136 -6.29 -16.45 -26.66
N ALA A 137 -5.30 -17.29 -26.34
CA ALA A 137 -4.46 -17.95 -27.35
C ALA A 137 -5.29 -18.96 -28.18
N LYS A 138 -6.10 -19.80 -27.51
CA LYS A 138 -7.01 -20.74 -28.19
C LYS A 138 -8.03 -20.06 -29.09
N CYS A 139 -8.55 -18.90 -28.69
CA CYS A 139 -9.44 -18.08 -29.53
C CYS A 139 -8.73 -17.53 -30.79
N ARG A 140 -7.41 -17.29 -30.75
CA ARG A 140 -6.62 -16.87 -31.92
C ARG A 140 -6.25 -18.04 -32.82
N GLU A 141 -6.03 -19.21 -32.24
CA GLU A 141 -5.65 -20.44 -32.96
C GLU A 141 -6.85 -21.19 -33.57
N GLY A 142 -8.06 -21.00 -33.01
CA GLY A 142 -9.30 -21.65 -33.42
C GLY A 142 -10.26 -20.76 -34.23
N ALA A 143 -9.81 -19.63 -34.75
CA ALA A 143 -10.58 -18.86 -35.72
C ALA A 143 -10.67 -19.65 -37.04
N PRO A 144 -11.84 -19.73 -37.72
CA PRO A 144 -11.91 -20.27 -39.07
C PRO A 144 -11.07 -19.46 -40.07
#